data_AF-A0A2P2JQ25-F1
#
_entry.id   AF-A0A2P2JQ25-F1
#
_cell.length_a   1.000
_cell.length_b   1.000
_cell.length_c   1.000
_cell.angle_alpha   90.00
_cell.angle_beta   90.00
_cell.angle_gamma   90.00
#
_symmetry.space_group_name_H-M   'P 1'
#
loop_
_entity.id
_entity.type
_entity.pdbx_description
1 polymer ?
#
loop_
_entity_poly.entity_id
_entity_poly.type
_entity_poly.pdbx_seq_one_letter_code
_entity_poly.pdbx_strand_id
1 'polypeptide(L)'
;MLDINVFREDKGNNPEIIRESQRRRFADVDIVDEIIRLDKEWRQRQYELDKLRRDFNLINKQVAKLKIVSLFFSFSSSSFVYLFDACI
;
A
#
# COMPACT_ATOMS: atom_id res chain seq x y z
N MET A 1 2.15 -9.46 -28.44
CA MET A 1 2.79 -9.16 -27.15
C MET A 1 2.25 -10.15 -26.13
N LEU A 2 3.11 -10.80 -25.33
CA LEU A 2 2.69 -11.63 -24.20
C LEU A 2 2.38 -10.72 -23.01
N ASP A 3 1.18 -10.84 -22.43
CA ASP A 3 0.75 -10.06 -21.26
C ASP A 3 0.83 -10.92 -19.99
N ILE A 4 1.20 -10.30 -18.87
CA ILE A 4 1.24 -10.91 -17.54
C ILE A 4 -0.14 -11.44 -17.12
N ASN A 5 -1.22 -10.85 -17.65
CA ASN A 5 -2.58 -11.29 -17.35
C ASN A 5 -2.88 -12.71 -17.84
N VAL A 6 -2.16 -13.21 -18.85
CA VAL A 6 -2.37 -14.57 -19.40
C VAL A 6 -1.90 -15.65 -18.41
N PHE A 7 -0.97 -15.32 -17.51
CA PHE A 7 -0.48 -16.22 -16.46
C PHE A 7 -1.43 -16.33 -15.25
N ARG A 8 -2.50 -15.53 -15.22
CA ARG A 8 -3.42 -15.44 -14.09
C ARG A 8 -4.66 -16.31 -14.33
N GLU A 9 -4.70 -17.46 -13.67
CA GLU A 9 -5.87 -18.35 -13.62
C GLU A 9 -7.10 -17.64 -13.05
N ASP A 10 -6.91 -16.78 -12.04
CA ASP A 10 -7.96 -15.98 -11.39
C ASP A 10 -8.77 -15.10 -12.37
N LYS A 11 -8.20 -14.79 -13.55
CA LYS A 11 -8.82 -13.96 -14.59
C LYS A 11 -9.45 -14.77 -15.73
N GLY A 12 -9.51 -16.10 -15.62
CA GLY A 12 -10.09 -16.99 -16.63
C GLY A 12 -9.12 -17.42 -17.74
N ASN A 13 -7.81 -17.23 -17.55
CA ASN A 13 -6.78 -17.65 -18.51
C ASN A 13 -6.14 -18.97 -18.08
N ASN A 14 -5.73 -19.79 -19.06
CA ASN A 14 -5.10 -21.09 -18.81
C ASN A 14 -3.57 -21.02 -19.01
N PRO A 15 -2.75 -21.09 -17.95
CA PRO A 15 -1.29 -21.09 -18.06
C PRO A 15 -0.75 -22.33 -18.78
N GLU A 16 -1.53 -23.40 -18.87
CA GLU A 16 -1.20 -24.62 -19.62
C GLU A 16 -0.92 -24.34 -21.10
N ILE A 17 -1.61 -23.37 -21.70
CA ILE A 17 -1.39 -22.98 -23.10
C ILE A 17 0.03 -22.40 -23.28
N ILE A 18 0.51 -21.68 -22.27
CA ILE A 18 1.86 -21.11 -22.28
C ILE A 18 2.90 -22.22 -22.07
N ARG A 19 2.65 -23.16 -21.15
CA ARG A 19 3.52 -24.34 -20.96
C ARG A 19 3.71 -25.13 -22.25
N GLU A 20 2.60 -25.38 -22.95
CA GLU A 20 2.61 -26.10 -24.23
C GLU A 20 3.33 -25.29 -25.33
N SER A 21 3.15 -23.97 -25.37
CA SER A 21 3.88 -23.08 -26.28
C SER A 21 5.39 -23.09 -26.02
N GLN A 22 5.81 -23.15 -24.75
CA GLN A 22 7.23 -23.23 -24.36
C GLN A 22 7.83 -24.59 -24.70
N ARG A 23 7.10 -25.69 -24.45
CA ARG A 23 7.51 -27.04 -24.84
C ARG A 23 7.75 -27.15 -26.36
N ARG A 24 6.87 -26.55 -27.18
CA ARG A 24 7.03 -26.50 -28.65
C ARG A 24 8.25 -25.69 -29.10
N ARG A 25 8.71 -24.75 -28.27
CA ARG A 25 9.90 -23.92 -28.52
C ARG A 25 11.17 -24.51 -27.91
N PHE A 26 11.09 -25.71 -27.30
CA PHE A 26 12.18 -26.33 -26.54
C PHE A 26 12.72 -25.43 -25.42
N ALA A 27 11.86 -24.56 -24.89
CA ALA A 27 12.17 -23.74 -23.73
C ALA A 27 11.77 -24.46 -22.44
N ASP A 28 12.37 -24.05 -21.33
CA ASP A 28 12.07 -24.60 -20.02
C ASP A 28 10.66 -24.18 -19.57
N VAL A 29 9.91 -25.16 -19.06
CA VAL A 29 8.54 -24.99 -18.57
C VAL A 29 8.55 -24.50 -17.13
N ASP A 30 9.62 -24.78 -16.37
CA ASP A 30 9.73 -24.44 -14.95
C ASP A 30 9.72 -22.91 -14.72
N ILE A 31 10.20 -22.16 -15.72
CA ILE A 31 10.17 -20.69 -15.72
C ILE A 31 8.72 -20.17 -15.63
N VAL A 32 7.76 -20.84 -16.26
CA VAL A 32 6.34 -20.43 -16.23
C VAL A 32 5.79 -20.54 -14.81
N ASP A 33 6.10 -21.64 -14.13
CA ASP A 33 5.63 -21.87 -12.76
C ASP A 33 6.34 -20.92 -11.76
N GLU A 34 7.61 -20.59 -12.00
CA GLU A 34 8.32 -19.57 -11.22
C GLU A 34 7.69 -18.18 -11.38
N ILE A 35 7.32 -17.78 -12.60
CA ILE A 35 6.64 -16.51 -12.86
C ILE A 35 5.31 -16.45 -12.11
N ILE A 36 4.52 -17.52 -12.12
CA ILE A 36 3.24 -17.61 -11.41
C ILE A 36 3.46 -17.45 -9.90
N ARG A 37 4.49 -18.11 -9.34
CA ARG A 37 4.84 -17.98 -7.92
C ARG A 37 5.24 -16.55 -7.57
N LEU A 38 6.11 -15.94 -8.36
CA LEU A 38 6.58 -14.57 -8.13
C LEU A 38 5.44 -13.53 -8.26
N ASP A 39 4.50 -13.70 -9.22
CA ASP A 39 3.32 -12.82 -9.33
C ASP A 39 2.43 -12.92 -8.08
N LYS A 40 2.21 -14.12 -7.55
CA LYS A 40 1.44 -14.33 -6.30
C LYS A 40 2.11 -13.64 -5.12
N GLU A 41 3.41 -13.83 -4.93
CA GLU A 41 4.16 -13.18 -3.86
C GLU A 41 4.16 -11.65 -4.00
N TRP A 42 4.35 -11.15 -5.22
CA TRP A 42 4.33 -9.72 -5.49
C TRP A 42 2.97 -9.11 -5.13
N ARG A 43 1.85 -9.74 -5.54
CA ARG A 43 0.50 -9.28 -5.19
C ARG A 43 0.27 -9.25 -3.69
N GLN A 44 0.71 -10.28 -2.97
CA GLN A 44 0.60 -10.35 -1.51
C GLN A 44 1.37 -9.20 -0.84
N ARG A 45 2.63 -8.98 -1.25
CA ARG A 45 3.44 -7.88 -0.71
C ARG A 45 2.88 -6.50 -1.05
N GLN A 46 2.32 -6.32 -2.25
CA GLN A 46 1.65 -5.07 -2.61
C GLN A 46 0.44 -4.80 -1.70
N TYR A 47 -0.38 -5.82 -1.43
CA TYR A 47 -1.51 -5.69 -0.52
C TYR A 47 -1.07 -5.31 0.90
N GLU A 48 -0.02 -5.94 1.41
CA GLU A 48 0.56 -5.62 2.73
C GLU A 48 1.10 -4.19 2.78
N LEU A 49 1.79 -3.76 1.73
CA LEU A 49 2.30 -2.41 1.59
C LEU A 49 1.17 -1.38 1.59
N ASP A 50 0.10 -1.61 0.82
CA ASP A 50 -1.05 -0.71 0.77
C ASP A 50 -1.84 -0.68 2.09
N LYS A 51 -1.90 -1.79 2.82
CA LYS A 51 -2.41 -1.81 4.20
C LYS A 51 -1.56 -0.91 5.09
N LEU A 52 -0.23 -1.08 5.08
CA LEU A 52 0.67 -0.28 5.90
C LEU A 52 0.61 1.22 5.55
N ARG A 53 0.50 1.57 4.27
CA ARG A 53 0.29 2.96 3.82
C ARG A 53 -1.00 3.55 4.37
N ARG A 54 -2.09 2.78 4.36
CA ARG A 54 -3.36 3.21 4.96
C ARG A 54 -3.22 3.47 6.44
N ASP A 55 -2.60 2.55 7.18
CA ASP A 55 -2.38 2.67 8.61
C ASP A 55 -1.49 3.87 8.95
N PHE A 56 -0.40 4.09 8.19
CA PHE A 56 0.48 5.25 8.34
C PHE A 56 -0.26 6.57 8.11
N ASN A 57 -1.11 6.65 7.08
CA ASN A 57 -1.91 7.83 6.80
C ASN A 57 -2.97 8.10 7.88
N LEU A 58 -3.55 7.07 8.48
CA LEU A 58 -4.47 7.20 9.62
C LEU A 58 -3.75 7.77 10.84
N ILE A 59 -2.57 7.23 11.17
CA ILE A 59 -1.75 7.71 12.29
C ILE A 59 -1.33 9.16 12.07
N ASN A 60 -0.85 9.52 10.87
CA ASN A 60 -0.47 10.89 10.56
C ASN A 60 -1.62 11.89 10.71
N LYS A 61 -2.84 11.50 10.33
CA LYS A 61 -4.03 12.33 10.54
C LYS A 61 -4.33 12.53 12.02
N GLN A 62 -4.17 11.48 12.84
CA GLN A 62 -4.34 11.58 14.30
C GLN A 62 -3.27 12.50 14.92
N VAL A 63 -2.00 12.34 14.53
CA VAL A 63 -0.89 13.20 14.99
C VAL A 63 -1.11 14.66 14.60
N ALA A 64 -1.56 14.92 13.37
CA ALA A 64 -1.87 16.28 12.92
C ALA A 64 -3.00 16.92 13.75
N LYS A 65 -4.07 16.18 14.04
CA LYS A 65 -5.17 16.66 14.91
C LYS A 65 -4.68 17.00 16.31
N LEU A 66 -3.86 16.14 16.91
CA LEU A 66 -3.30 16.37 18.25
C LEU A 66 -2.39 17.61 18.28
N LYS A 67 -1.54 17.79 17.26
CA LYS A 67 -0.70 19.00 17.15
C LYS A 67 -1.54 20.27 17.05
N ILE A 68 -2.60 20.27 16.24
CA ILE A 68 -3.50 21.43 16.12
C ILE A 68 -4.16 21.74 17.47
N VAL A 69 -4.71 20.73 18.15
CA VAL A 69 -5.34 20.92 19.48
C VAL A 69 -4.34 21.45 20.51
N SER A 70 -3.10 20.94 20.51
CA SER A 70 -2.05 21.43 21.42
C SER A 70 -1.68 22.89 21.14
N LEU A 71 -1.70 23.32 19.88
CA LEU A 71 -1.43 24.71 19.51
C LEU A 71 -2.54 25.65 20.00
N PHE A 72 -3.80 25.22 19.89
CA PHE A 72 -4.96 25.97 20.36
C PHE A 72 -4.96 26.14 21.88
N PHE A 73 -4.59 25.10 22.64
CA PHE A 73 -4.46 25.20 24.10
C PHE A 73 -3.37 26.17 24.54
N SER A 74 -2.21 26.14 23.89
CA SER A 74 -1.12 27.09 24.16
C SER A 74 -1.50 28.54 23.84
N PHE A 75 -2.29 28.74 22.78
CA PHE A 75 -2.77 30.08 22.39
C PHE A 75 -3.84 30.61 23.35
N SER A 76 -4.81 29.77 23.74
CA SER A 76 -5.86 30.13 24.70
C SER A 76 -5.31 30.40 26.10
N SER A 77 -4.32 29.64 26.56
CA SER A 77 -3.70 29.86 27.86
C SER A 77 -2.89 31.15 27.89
N SER A 78 -2.24 31.53 26.78
CA SER A 78 -1.49 32.78 26.69
C SER A 78 -2.42 34.00 26.68
N SER A 79 -3.51 33.98 25.89
CA SER A 79 -4.47 35.09 25.85
C SER A 79 -5.21 35.32 27.17
N PHE A 80 -5.44 34.28 27.99
CA PHE A 80 -6.10 34.43 29.29
C PHE A 80 -5.20 35.09 30.34
N VAL A 81 -3.88 34.84 30.29
CA VAL A 81 -2.91 35.50 31.19
C VAL A 81 -2.78 36.98 30.84
N TYR A 82 -2.69 37.34 29.56
CA TYR A 82 -2.63 38.75 29.14
C TYR A 82 -3.91 39.55 29.45
N LEU A 83 -5.07 38.90 29.50
CA LEU A 83 -6.33 39.57 29.85
C LEU A 83 -6.47 39.78 31.37
N PHE A 84 -5.81 38.97 32.20
CA PHE A 84 -5.85 39.09 33.66
C PHE A 84 -4.85 40.13 34.18
N ASP A 85 -3.66 40.26 33.57
CA ASP A 85 -2.67 41.28 33.93
C ASP A 85 -3.04 42.70 33.45
N ALA A 86 -3.96 42.84 32.48
CA ALA A 86 -4.44 44.15 32.03
C ALA A 86 -5.58 44.73 32.89
N CYS A 87 -6.09 43.96 33.86
CA CYS A 87 -7.23 44.32 34.71
C CYS A 87 -6.85 44.56 36.18
N ILE A 88 -5.56 44.46 36.52
CA ILE A 88 -4.96 44.84 37.82
C ILE A 88 -4.05 46.05 37.59
#